data_AF-A0AAV6VJQ0-F1
#
_entry.id   AF-A0AAV6VJQ0-F1
#
_cell.length_a   1.000
_cell.length_b   1.000
_cell.length_c   1.000
_cell.angle_alpha   90.00
_cell.angle_beta   90.00
_cell.angle_gamma   90.00
#
_symmetry.space_group_name_H-M   'P 1'
#
loop_
_entity.id
_entity.type
_entity.pdbx_description
1 polymer ?
#
loop_
_entity_poly.entity_id
_entity_poly.type
_entity_poly.pdbx_seq_one_letter_code
_entity_poly.pdbx_strand_id
1 'polypeptide(L)'
;MGSYLGKSTDQENFRKNQEFQFQLQRLQLERQIHMRNQIRERKLALQVAKHRELFYWVGAFYVLSAGTTIFAFQKTKKPAILTALLPLTFFVLYQGDLAYGNKLQRINSEAENILQFEEHLLHLPLGLPNFDSIEEGRQEQQDEESITKAHDIFL
;
A
#
# COMPACT_ATOMS: atom_id res chain seq x y z
N MET A 1 37.30 15.35 54.08
CA MET A 1 36.90 16.07 52.85
C MET A 1 37.00 15.15 51.63
N GLY A 2 36.18 14.09 51.53
CA GLY A 2 36.29 13.08 50.46
C GLY A 2 34.97 12.67 49.78
N SER A 3 33.84 13.28 50.14
CA SER A 3 32.51 12.87 49.65
C SER A 3 32.02 13.70 48.44
N TYR A 4 32.60 14.87 48.20
CA TYR A 4 32.20 15.74 47.08
C TYR A 4 32.76 15.28 45.74
N LEU A 5 33.95 14.66 45.72
CA LEU A 5 34.60 14.19 44.50
C LEU A 5 33.89 12.94 43.92
N GLY A 6 33.45 12.02 44.79
CA GLY A 6 32.67 10.84 44.40
C GLY A 6 31.29 11.17 43.84
N LYS A 7 30.58 12.13 44.45
CA LYS A 7 29.28 12.61 43.94
C LYS A 7 29.41 13.29 42.57
N SER A 8 30.48 14.04 42.31
CA SER A 8 30.70 14.64 40.99
C SER A 8 31.03 13.59 39.91
N THR A 9 31.85 12.58 40.23
CA THR A 9 32.17 11.49 39.28
C THR A 9 30.97 10.58 39.01
N ASP A 10 30.15 10.27 40.02
CA ASP A 10 28.93 9.46 39.85
C ASP A 10 27.87 10.21 39.04
N GLN A 11 27.72 11.52 39.26
CA GLN A 11 26.81 12.36 38.49
C GLN A 11 27.27 12.53 37.03
N GLU A 12 28.58 12.64 36.78
CA GLU A 12 29.13 12.68 35.42
C GLU A 12 28.94 11.34 34.69
N ASN A 13 29.16 10.21 35.39
CA ASN A 13 28.92 8.87 34.85
C ASN A 13 27.44 8.62 34.53
N PHE A 14 26.52 9.07 35.39
CA PHE A 14 25.08 8.98 35.15
C PHE A 14 24.64 9.81 33.93
N ARG A 15 25.17 11.03 33.78
CA ARG A 15 24.90 11.88 32.59
C ARG A 15 25.45 11.24 31.31
N LYS A 16 26.68 10.72 31.32
CA LYS A 16 27.26 9.97 30.20
C LYS A 16 26.42 8.74 29.85
N ASN A 17 25.88 8.03 30.84
CA ASN A 17 25.02 6.87 30.61
C ASN A 17 23.66 7.27 30.01
N GLN A 18 23.07 8.39 30.45
CA GLN A 18 21.87 8.96 29.82
C GLN A 18 22.13 9.40 28.38
N GLU A 19 23.23 10.11 28.13
CA GLU A 19 23.64 10.53 26.79
C GLU A 19 23.85 9.33 25.87
N PHE A 20 24.50 8.27 26.37
CA PHE A 20 24.66 7.01 25.65
C PHE A 20 23.30 6.35 25.35
N GLN A 21 22.37 6.31 26.30
CA GLN A 21 21.01 5.81 26.04
C GLN A 21 20.27 6.63 24.97
N PHE A 22 20.35 7.95 25.02
CA PHE A 22 19.76 8.83 23.99
C PHE A 22 20.40 8.62 22.62
N GLN A 23 21.73 8.45 22.57
CA GLN A 23 22.45 8.15 21.32
C GLN A 23 22.02 6.80 20.74
N LEU A 24 21.85 5.77 21.58
CA LEU A 24 21.36 4.46 21.13
C LEU A 24 19.94 4.54 20.57
N GLN A 25 19.03 5.26 21.25
CA GLN A 25 17.67 5.45 20.75
C GLN A 25 17.64 6.19 19.41
N ARG A 26 18.45 7.26 19.27
CA ARG A 26 18.59 7.98 18.00
C ARG A 26 19.11 7.06 16.89
N LEU A 27 20.17 6.31 17.17
CA LEU A 27 20.73 5.37 16.20
C LEU A 27 19.73 4.29 15.79
N GLN A 28 18.91 3.79 16.72
CA GLN A 28 17.84 2.84 16.41
C GLN A 28 16.77 3.47 15.51
N LEU A 29 16.34 4.70 15.79
CA LEU A 29 15.37 5.43 14.96
C LEU A 29 15.90 5.70 13.56
N GLU A 30 17.13 6.16 13.43
CA GLU A 30 17.78 6.40 12.13
C GLU A 30 17.83 5.12 11.29
N ARG A 31 18.21 3.99 11.90
CA ARG A 31 18.21 2.68 11.24
C ARG A 31 16.80 2.26 10.80
N GLN A 32 15.78 2.50 11.61
CA GLN A 32 14.39 2.19 11.25
C GLN A 32 13.90 3.04 10.08
N ILE A 33 14.20 4.34 10.05
CA ILE A 33 13.85 5.24 8.95
C ILE A 33 14.55 4.77 7.66
N HIS A 34 15.84 4.48 7.74
CA HIS A 34 16.60 3.99 6.60
C HIS A 34 16.06 2.65 6.08
N MET A 35 15.74 1.71 6.97
CA MET A 35 15.12 0.43 6.60
C MET A 35 13.77 0.66 5.90
N ARG A 36 12.93 1.55 6.42
CA ARG A 36 11.62 1.89 5.82
C ARG A 36 11.79 2.46 4.41
N ASN A 37 12.76 3.34 4.21
CA ASN A 37 13.07 3.88 2.88
C ASN A 37 13.51 2.78 1.92
N GLN A 38 14.42 1.91 2.32
CA GLN A 38 14.85 0.78 1.48
C GLN A 38 13.71 -0.19 1.14
N ILE A 39 12.83 -0.49 2.10
CA ILE A 39 11.65 -1.34 1.85
C ILE A 39 10.70 -0.63 0.87
N ARG A 40 10.49 0.67 1.01
CA ARG A 40 9.67 1.47 0.09
C ARG A 40 10.24 1.43 -1.34
N GLU A 41 11.53 1.70 -1.50
CA GLU A 41 12.21 1.64 -2.80
C GLU A 41 12.10 0.26 -3.44
N ARG A 42 12.35 -0.81 -2.66
CA ARG A 42 12.20 -2.19 -3.15
C ARG A 42 10.77 -2.52 -3.55
N LYS A 43 9.77 -2.05 -2.81
CA LYS A 43 8.35 -2.24 -3.16
C LYS A 43 8.00 -1.55 -4.47
N LEU A 44 8.48 -0.31 -4.68
CA LEU A 44 8.28 0.42 -5.94
C LEU A 44 8.98 -0.29 -7.11
N ALA A 45 10.23 -0.72 -6.93
CA ALA A 45 10.95 -1.49 -7.94
C ALA A 45 10.24 -2.80 -8.30
N LEU A 46 9.69 -3.51 -7.31
CA LEU A 46 8.92 -4.73 -7.51
C LEU A 46 7.59 -4.46 -8.25
N GLN A 47 6.90 -3.36 -7.97
CA GLN A 47 5.71 -2.97 -8.73
C GLN A 47 6.04 -2.72 -10.20
N VAL A 48 7.10 -1.97 -10.49
CA VAL A 48 7.57 -1.74 -11.87
C VAL A 48 7.94 -3.06 -12.55
N ALA A 49 8.66 -3.94 -11.86
CA ALA A 49 9.03 -5.25 -12.38
C ALA A 49 7.80 -6.12 -12.71
N LYS A 50 6.76 -6.11 -11.85
CA LYS A 50 5.49 -6.81 -12.11
C LYS A 50 4.80 -6.28 -13.36
N HIS A 51 4.72 -4.97 -13.55
CA HIS A 51 4.10 -4.40 -14.75
C HIS A 51 4.89 -4.75 -16.02
N ARG A 52 6.22 -4.79 -15.95
CA ARG A 52 7.07 -5.20 -17.09
C ARG A 52 6.87 -6.67 -17.46
N GLU A 53 6.84 -7.56 -16.48
CA GLU A 53 6.58 -8.98 -16.72
C GLU A 53 5.19 -9.18 -17.34
N LEU A 54 4.17 -8.53 -16.78
CA LEU A 54 2.80 -8.62 -17.28
C LEU A 54 2.68 -8.05 -18.70
N PHE A 55 3.39 -6.96 -19.02
CA PHE A 55 3.44 -6.42 -20.37
C PHE A 55 4.02 -7.42 -21.38
N TYR A 56 5.08 -8.16 -21.03
CA TYR A 56 5.60 -9.20 -21.91
C TYR A 56 4.61 -10.34 -22.10
N TRP A 57 3.95 -10.79 -21.03
CA TRP A 57 2.96 -11.86 -21.09
C TRP A 57 1.74 -11.48 -21.93
N VAL A 58 1.15 -10.31 -21.67
CA VAL A 58 0.02 -9.76 -22.42
C VAL A 58 0.42 -9.40 -23.85
N GLY A 59 1.64 -8.91 -24.07
CA GLY A 59 2.17 -8.61 -25.39
C GLY A 59 2.31 -9.85 -26.26
N ALA A 60 2.81 -10.96 -25.71
CA ALA A 60 2.86 -12.24 -26.42
C ALA A 60 1.46 -12.74 -26.78
N PHE A 61 0.51 -12.66 -25.85
CA PHE A 61 -0.89 -12.98 -26.09
C PHE A 61 -1.49 -12.10 -27.21
N TYR A 62 -1.23 -10.79 -27.19
CA TYR A 62 -1.70 -9.86 -28.22
C TYR A 62 -1.17 -10.22 -29.60
N VAL A 63 0.11 -10.58 -29.74
CA VAL A 63 0.69 -11.01 -31.02
C VAL A 63 0.01 -12.28 -31.53
N LEU A 64 -0.23 -13.26 -30.66
CA LEU A 64 -0.95 -14.49 -31.03
C LEU A 64 -2.39 -14.19 -31.47
N SER A 65 -3.13 -13.40 -30.69
CA SER A 65 -4.50 -12.98 -31.02
C SER A 65 -4.57 -12.15 -32.30
N ALA A 66 -3.60 -11.26 -32.52
CA ALA A 66 -3.51 -10.48 -33.76
C ALA A 66 -3.27 -11.40 -34.97
N GLY A 67 -2.35 -12.35 -34.85
CA GLY A 67 -2.07 -13.35 -35.89
C GLY A 67 -3.31 -14.16 -36.27
N THR A 68 -4.05 -14.69 -35.28
CA THR A 68 -5.27 -15.47 -35.53
C THR A 68 -6.38 -14.62 -36.14
N THR A 69 -6.55 -13.38 -35.67
CA THR A 69 -7.57 -12.44 -36.18
C THR A 69 -7.27 -12.02 -37.62
N ILE A 70 -6.00 -11.74 -37.96
CA ILE A 70 -5.58 -11.42 -39.32
C ILE A 70 -5.79 -12.61 -40.25
N PHE A 71 -5.43 -13.82 -39.82
CA PHE A 71 -5.69 -15.05 -40.58
C PHE A 71 -7.18 -15.27 -40.83
N ALA A 72 -8.02 -15.09 -39.80
CA ALA A 72 -9.47 -15.18 -39.91
C ALA A 72 -10.05 -14.12 -40.86
N PHE A 73 -9.52 -12.89 -40.82
CA PHE A 73 -9.89 -11.81 -41.75
C PHE A 73 -9.52 -12.16 -43.20
N GLN A 74 -8.34 -12.75 -43.44
CA GLN A 74 -7.96 -13.17 -44.80
C GLN A 74 -8.91 -14.22 -45.38
N LYS A 75 -9.44 -15.12 -44.54
CA LYS A 75 -10.40 -16.17 -44.95
C LYS A 75 -11.82 -15.66 -45.15
N THR A 76 -12.33 -14.83 -44.24
CA THR A 76 -13.73 -14.38 -44.23
C THR A 76 -13.97 -13.06 -44.95
N LYS A 77 -12.92 -12.24 -45.12
CA LYS A 77 -12.94 -10.88 -45.70
C LYS A 77 -13.88 -9.90 -44.97
N LYS A 78 -14.30 -10.21 -43.74
CA LYS A 78 -15.20 -9.36 -42.94
C LYS A 78 -14.40 -8.43 -42.01
N PRO A 79 -14.43 -7.10 -42.21
CA PRO A 79 -13.65 -6.16 -41.40
C PRO A 79 -14.08 -6.13 -39.93
N ALA A 80 -15.32 -6.53 -39.63
CA ALA A 80 -15.84 -6.67 -38.26
C ALA A 80 -15.06 -7.66 -37.39
N ILE A 81 -14.22 -8.53 -37.96
CA ILE A 81 -13.38 -9.43 -37.17
C ILE A 81 -12.19 -8.66 -36.55
N LEU A 82 -11.69 -7.64 -37.24
CA LEU A 82 -10.59 -6.80 -36.75
C LEU A 82 -11.01 -5.91 -35.58
N THR A 83 -12.30 -5.59 -35.44
CA THR A 83 -12.77 -4.78 -34.31
C THR A 83 -12.59 -5.49 -32.96
N ALA A 84 -12.45 -6.83 -32.95
CA ALA A 84 -12.12 -7.58 -31.74
C ALA A 84 -10.71 -7.24 -31.20
N LEU A 85 -9.79 -6.73 -32.03
CA LEU A 85 -8.46 -6.31 -31.60
C LEU A 85 -8.46 -4.96 -30.87
N LEU A 86 -9.42 -4.07 -31.14
CA LEU A 86 -9.46 -2.72 -30.53
C LEU A 86 -9.39 -2.74 -29.00
N PRO A 87 -10.26 -3.45 -28.26
CA PRO A 87 -10.16 -3.47 -26.80
C PRO A 87 -8.82 -4.05 -26.31
N LEU A 88 -8.29 -5.05 -27.02
CA LEU A 88 -7.00 -5.67 -26.72
C LEU A 88 -5.83 -4.71 -26.93
N THR A 89 -5.84 -3.93 -28.03
CA THR A 89 -4.82 -2.91 -28.30
C THR A 89 -4.80 -1.85 -27.20
N PHE A 90 -5.96 -1.36 -26.79
CA PHE A 90 -6.06 -0.35 -25.74
C PHE A 90 -5.48 -0.86 -24.42
N PHE A 91 -5.78 -2.11 -24.06
CA PHE A 91 -5.23 -2.73 -22.85
C PHE A 91 -3.71 -2.89 -22.91
N VAL A 92 -3.14 -3.35 -24.02
CA VAL A 92 -1.69 -3.52 -24.20
C VAL A 92 -0.97 -2.18 -24.12
N LEU A 93 -1.50 -1.14 -24.77
CA LEU A 93 -0.93 0.21 -24.72
C LEU A 93 -0.94 0.77 -23.29
N TYR A 94 -2.03 0.57 -22.56
CA TYR A 94 -2.12 0.96 -21.16
C TYR A 94 -1.07 0.25 -20.29
N GLN A 95 -0.87 -1.06 -20.50
CA GLN A 95 0.17 -1.81 -19.78
C GLN A 95 1.58 -1.37 -20.18
N GLY A 96 1.79 -0.99 -21.44
CA GLY A 96 3.06 -0.42 -21.90
C GLY A 96 3.40 0.90 -21.18
N ASP A 97 2.42 1.79 -21.04
CA ASP A 97 2.58 3.05 -20.30
C ASP A 97 2.83 2.82 -18.80
N LEU A 98 2.24 1.78 -18.20
CA LEU A 98 2.54 1.38 -16.82
C LEU A 98 3.95 0.78 -16.64
N ALA A 99 4.44 0.02 -17.61
CA ALA A 99 5.71 -0.70 -17.53
C ALA A 99 6.94 0.18 -17.83
N TYR A 100 6.81 1.09 -18.80
CA TYR A 100 7.91 1.91 -19.33
C TYR A 100 7.61 3.40 -19.41
N GLY A 101 6.33 3.79 -19.36
CA GLY A 101 5.92 5.18 -19.48
C GLY A 101 5.92 5.93 -18.15
N ASN A 102 5.19 7.05 -18.13
CA ASN A 102 5.13 7.94 -16.97
C ASN A 102 3.88 7.73 -16.12
N LYS A 103 3.06 6.70 -16.42
CA LYS A 103 1.76 6.51 -15.75
C LYS A 103 1.89 6.36 -14.25
N LEU A 104 2.87 5.61 -13.75
CA LEU A 104 3.12 5.46 -12.31
C LEU A 104 3.50 6.78 -11.66
N GLN A 105 4.30 7.61 -12.32
CA GLN A 105 4.65 8.94 -11.82
C GLN A 105 3.42 9.86 -11.76
N ARG A 106 2.55 9.80 -12.77
CA ARG A 106 1.28 10.56 -12.78
C ARG A 106 0.36 10.13 -11.65
N ILE A 107 0.22 8.83 -11.40
CA ILE A 107 -0.57 8.29 -10.28
C ILE A 107 0.00 8.77 -8.94
N ASN A 108 1.32 8.76 -8.77
CA ASN A 108 1.95 9.28 -7.56
C ASN A 108 1.70 10.79 -7.39
N SER A 109 1.79 11.57 -8.47
CA SER A 109 1.54 13.02 -8.44
C SER A 109 0.08 13.32 -8.08
N GLU A 110 -0.86 12.54 -8.61
CA GLU A 110 -2.28 12.65 -8.27
C GLU A 110 -2.53 12.29 -6.80
N ALA A 111 -1.88 11.23 -6.31
CA ALA A 111 -1.98 10.85 -4.91
C ALA A 111 -1.43 11.94 -3.96
N GLU A 112 -0.32 12.59 -4.33
CA GLU A 112 0.21 13.75 -3.60
C GLU A 112 -0.77 14.93 -3.64
N ASN A 113 -1.41 15.19 -4.77
CA ASN A 113 -2.43 16.24 -4.90
C ASN A 113 -3.63 15.96 -3.98
N ILE A 114 -4.13 14.72 -3.95
CA ILE A 114 -5.25 14.32 -3.09
C ILE A 114 -4.89 14.51 -1.61
N LEU A 115 -3.68 14.11 -1.20
CA LEU A 115 -3.21 14.26 0.18
C LEU A 115 -3.05 15.73 0.60
N GLN A 116 -2.75 16.64 -0.33
CA GLN A 116 -2.50 18.05 -0.02
C GLN A 116 -3.75 18.93 -0.12
N PHE A 117 -4.61 18.68 -1.12
CA PHE A 117 -5.68 19.59 -1.49
C PHE A 117 -7.08 18.99 -1.38
N GLU A 118 -7.21 17.66 -1.34
CA GLU A 118 -8.50 16.95 -1.36
C GLU A 118 -8.66 16.02 -0.15
N GLU A 119 -8.19 16.45 1.03
CA GLU A 119 -8.22 15.65 2.27
C GLU A 119 -9.64 15.14 2.62
N HIS A 120 -10.68 15.89 2.27
CA HIS A 120 -12.07 15.50 2.48
C HIS A 120 -12.45 14.15 1.82
N LEU A 121 -11.75 13.73 0.76
CA LEU A 121 -11.95 12.42 0.11
C LEU A 121 -11.43 11.24 0.96
N LEU A 122 -10.56 11.52 1.94
CA LEU A 122 -9.90 10.53 2.77
C LEU A 122 -10.64 10.28 4.09
N HIS A 123 -11.69 11.05 4.37
CA HIS A 123 -12.46 10.91 5.59
C HIS A 123 -13.20 9.57 5.58
N LEU A 124 -13.07 8.81 6.67
CA LEU A 124 -13.86 7.60 6.84
C LEU A 124 -15.35 7.96 6.93
N PRO A 125 -16.25 7.18 6.31
CA PRO A 125 -17.67 7.31 6.59
C PRO A 125 -17.88 7.07 8.09
N LEU A 126 -18.67 7.94 8.75
CA LEU A 126 -18.91 7.97 10.21
C LEU A 126 -17.76 8.50 11.08
N GLY A 127 -16.65 8.97 10.48
CA GLY A 127 -15.52 9.52 11.22
C GLY A 127 -14.67 8.45 11.90
N LEU A 128 -13.81 8.88 12.83
CA LEU A 128 -13.02 7.94 13.62
C LEU A 128 -13.93 7.27 14.66
N PRO A 129 -13.85 5.94 14.85
CA PRO A 129 -14.60 5.27 15.90
C PRO A 129 -14.21 5.87 17.25
N ASN A 130 -15.18 6.52 17.88
CA ASN A 130 -15.03 7.07 19.23
C ASN A 130 -15.16 5.94 20.25
N PHE A 131 -14.62 6.15 21.45
CA PHE A 131 -14.77 5.22 22.56
C PHE A 131 -16.23 4.80 22.76
N ASP A 132 -17.15 5.78 22.72
CA ASP A 132 -18.58 5.54 22.90
C ASP A 132 -19.15 4.59 21.82
N SER A 133 -18.80 4.79 20.55
CA SER A 133 -19.24 3.90 19.46
C SER A 133 -18.69 2.48 19.56
N ILE A 134 -17.50 2.32 20.16
CA ILE A 134 -16.90 1.00 20.41
C ILE A 134 -17.59 0.32 21.60
N GLU A 135 -17.96 1.09 22.62
CA GLU A 135 -18.66 0.56 23.79
C GLU A 135 -20.10 0.17 23.46
N GLU A 136 -20.82 0.99 22.68
CA GLU A 136 -22.15 0.66 22.16
C GLU A 136 -22.11 -0.63 21.34
N GLY A 137 -21.18 -0.76 20.40
CA GLY A 137 -21.02 -1.99 19.62
C GLY A 137 -20.66 -3.22 20.47
N ARG A 138 -19.98 -3.03 21.61
CA ARG A 138 -19.69 -4.13 22.55
C ARG A 138 -20.93 -4.53 23.36
N GLN A 139 -21.74 -3.56 23.77
CA GLN A 139 -23.00 -3.81 24.48
C GLN A 139 -23.99 -4.53 23.58
N GLU A 140 -24.15 -4.09 22.33
CA GLU A 140 -25.02 -4.77 21.35
C GLU A 140 -24.61 -6.23 21.13
N GLN A 141 -23.31 -6.52 21.05
CA GLN A 141 -22.82 -7.90 20.95
C GLN A 141 -23.13 -8.75 22.18
N GLN A 142 -23.02 -8.18 23.38
CA GLN A 142 -23.37 -8.88 24.62
C GLN A 142 -24.87 -9.14 24.72
N ASP A 143 -25.69 -8.17 24.31
CA ASP A 143 -27.14 -8.29 24.30
C ASP A 143 -27.59 -9.36 23.30
N GLU A 144 -27.05 -9.37 22.07
CA GLU A 144 -27.34 -10.42 21.07
C GLU A 144 -26.92 -11.83 21.54
N GLU A 145 -25.76 -11.95 22.19
CA GLU A 145 -25.28 -13.22 22.73
C GLU A 145 -26.15 -13.70 23.89
N SER A 146 -26.66 -12.78 24.71
CA SER A 146 -27.60 -13.09 25.80
C SER A 146 -28.96 -13.56 25.27
N ILE A 147 -29.46 -12.92 24.19
CA ILE A 147 -30.73 -13.27 23.55
C ILE A 147 -30.62 -14.64 22.88
N THR A 148 -29.50 -14.93 22.22
CA THR A 148 -29.25 -16.23 21.57
C THR A 148 -29.15 -17.35 22.61
N LYS A 149 -28.42 -17.15 23.70
CA LYS A 149 -28.37 -18.11 24.81
C LYS A 149 -29.74 -18.33 25.45
N ALA A 150 -30.52 -17.27 25.63
CA ALA A 150 -31.90 -17.41 26.11
C ALA A 150 -32.74 -18.23 25.14
N HIS A 151 -32.66 -17.97 23.83
CA HIS A 151 -33.37 -18.71 22.80
C HIS A 151 -33.03 -20.21 22.81
N ASP A 152 -31.76 -20.57 22.96
CA ASP A 152 -31.30 -21.96 23.04
C ASP A 152 -31.74 -22.69 24.33
N ILE A 153 -32.08 -21.95 25.40
CA ILE A 153 -32.58 -22.51 26.67
C ILE A 153 -34.11 -22.78 26.58
N PHE A 154 -34.83 -22.09 25.71
CA PHE A 154 -36.28 -22.19 25.56
C PHE A 154 -36.76 -23.10 24.41
N LEU A 155 -35.82 -23.79 23.73
CA LEU A 155 -36.07 -24.85 22.74
C LEU A 155 -35.69 -26.23 23.31
#